data_AF-A0A9X8YB34-F1
#
_entry.id   AF-A0A9X8YB34-F1
#
_cell.length_a   1.000
_cell.length_b   1.000
_cell.length_c   1.000
_cell.angle_alpha   90.00
_cell.angle_beta   90.00
_cell.angle_gamma   90.00
#
_symmetry.space_group_name_H-M   'P 1'
#
loop_
_entity.id
_entity.type
_entity.pdbx_description
1 polymer ?
#
loop_
_entity_poly.entity_id
_entity_poly.type
_entity_poly.pdbx_seq_one_letter_code
_entity_poly.pdbx_strand_id
1 'polypeptide(L)'
;MADEIYLARLEEIVTELGNSIKDFENASDFAKGMAGSVGDPMGKGDLKDRVKDFEDNWNDTRDDLLKNLEGVHTGLKDIKDGFEEWDLETKKAFLNSRASDAPKEAK
;
A
#
# COMPACT_ATOMS: atom_id res chain seq x y z
N MET A 1 -22.37 9.31 8.77
CA MET A 1 -22.72 9.40 7.34
C MET A 1 -21.60 10.01 6.49
N ALA A 2 -21.28 11.31 6.53
CA ALA A 2 -20.19 11.85 5.69
C ALA A 2 -18.79 11.32 6.08
N ASP A 3 -18.55 11.17 7.38
CA ASP A 3 -17.28 10.63 7.93
C ASP A 3 -17.09 9.13 7.62
N GLU A 4 -18.13 8.32 7.76
CA GLU A 4 -18.12 6.89 7.38
C GLU A 4 -17.85 6.69 5.88
N ILE A 5 -18.39 7.55 5.01
CA ILE A 5 -18.12 7.47 3.57
C ILE A 5 -16.65 7.80 3.26
N TYR A 6 -16.07 8.77 3.97
CA TYR A 6 -14.67 9.15 3.78
C TYR A 6 -13.70 8.08 4.28
N LEU A 7 -13.92 7.53 5.48
CA LEU A 7 -13.11 6.44 6.03
C LEU A 7 -13.23 5.16 5.19
N ALA A 8 -14.43 4.82 4.72
CA ALA A 8 -14.62 3.68 3.82
C ALA A 8 -13.86 3.86 2.50
N ARG A 9 -13.85 5.08 1.94
CA ARG A 9 -13.10 5.36 0.71
C ARG A 9 -11.59 5.28 0.94
N LEU A 10 -11.11 5.71 2.10
CA LEU A 10 -9.70 5.62 2.44
C LEU A 10 -9.26 4.16 2.63
N GLU A 11 -10.09 3.34 3.28
CA GLU A 11 -9.87 1.88 3.42
C GLU A 11 -9.83 1.18 2.05
N GLU A 12 -10.73 1.54 1.14
CA GLU A 12 -10.75 1.02 -0.24
C GLU A 12 -9.41 1.34 -0.94
N ILE A 13 -8.95 2.60 -0.89
CA ILE A 13 -7.70 3.03 -1.52
C ILE A 13 -6.49 2.31 -0.91
N VAL A 14 -6.43 2.19 0.42
CA VAL A 14 -5.36 1.46 1.13
C VAL A 14 -5.33 0.00 0.67
N THR A 15 -6.49 -0.64 0.62
CA THR A 15 -6.61 -2.04 0.20
C THR A 15 -6.19 -2.24 -1.26
N GLU A 16 -6.68 -1.40 -2.18
CA GLU A 16 -6.36 -1.49 -3.60
C GLU A 16 -4.87 -1.26 -3.88
N LEU A 17 -4.26 -0.28 -3.19
CA LEU A 17 -2.83 -0.03 -3.30
C LEU A 17 -2.02 -1.20 -2.73
N GLY A 18 -2.44 -1.77 -1.59
CA GLY A 18 -1.82 -2.95 -1.00
C GLY A 18 -1.89 -4.18 -1.93
N ASN A 19 -2.98 -4.35 -2.68
CA ASN A 19 -3.09 -5.40 -3.70
C ASN A 19 -2.15 -5.11 -4.89
N SER A 20 -2.08 -3.86 -5.35
CA SER A 20 -1.18 -3.47 -6.43
C SER A 20 0.29 -3.70 -6.06
N ILE A 21 0.69 -3.42 -4.82
CA ILE A 21 2.04 -3.72 -4.30
C ILE A 21 2.34 -5.22 -4.43
N LYS A 22 1.43 -6.10 -3.97
CA LYS A 22 1.60 -7.55 -4.11
C LYS A 22 1.71 -8.00 -5.57
N ASP A 23 0.93 -7.40 -6.46
CA ASP A 23 1.02 -7.69 -7.89
C ASP A 23 2.41 -7.33 -8.45
N PHE A 24 2.97 -6.19 -8.02
CA PHE A 24 4.34 -5.81 -8.38
C PHE A 24 5.39 -6.74 -7.75
N GLU A 25 5.25 -7.18 -6.49
CA GLU A 25 6.16 -8.16 -5.88
C GLU A 25 6.21 -9.46 -6.70
N ASN A 26 5.03 -9.94 -7.12
CA ASN A 26 4.90 -11.16 -7.93
C ASN A 26 5.39 -10.97 -9.37
N ALA A 27 5.37 -9.74 -9.91
CA ALA A 27 5.83 -9.46 -11.26
C ALA A 27 7.35 -9.63 -11.45
N SER A 28 8.12 -9.85 -10.37
CA SER A 28 9.51 -10.27 -10.44
C SER A 28 9.70 -11.58 -11.19
N ASP A 29 8.76 -12.50 -11.05
CA ASP A 29 8.83 -13.83 -11.65
C ASP A 29 8.72 -13.79 -13.18
N PHE A 30 8.10 -12.76 -13.75
CA PHE A 30 7.97 -12.62 -15.20
C PHE A 30 9.33 -12.52 -15.90
N ALA A 31 10.24 -11.73 -15.34
CA ALA A 31 11.55 -11.52 -15.94
C ALA A 31 12.55 -12.62 -15.58
N LYS A 32 12.23 -13.49 -14.61
CA LYS A 32 13.19 -14.43 -14.06
C LYS A 32 13.53 -15.52 -15.08
N GLY A 33 14.78 -15.51 -15.56
CA GLY A 33 15.32 -16.60 -16.36
C GLY A 33 14.96 -16.56 -17.85
N MET A 34 14.44 -15.45 -18.36
CA MET A 34 14.31 -15.21 -19.80
C MET A 34 15.67 -15.26 -20.51
N ALA A 35 16.72 -14.64 -19.98
CA ALA A 35 18.07 -14.65 -20.55
C ALA A 35 18.65 -16.07 -20.58
N GLY A 36 18.38 -16.85 -19.53
CA GLY A 36 18.68 -18.28 -19.50
C GLY A 36 17.92 -19.07 -20.59
N SER A 37 16.65 -18.73 -20.81
CA SER A 37 15.79 -19.35 -21.83
C SER A 37 16.22 -18.99 -23.26
N VAL A 38 16.76 -17.79 -23.48
CA VAL A 38 17.36 -17.40 -24.75
C VAL A 38 18.61 -18.22 -25.04
N GLY A 39 19.47 -18.41 -24.03
CA GLY A 39 20.69 -19.21 -24.17
C GLY A 39 21.70 -18.58 -25.12
N ASP A 40 22.52 -19.42 -25.75
CA ASP A 40 23.59 -18.97 -26.66
C ASP A 40 23.53 -19.71 -28.00
N PRO A 41 22.56 -19.37 -28.87
CA PRO A 41 22.34 -20.07 -30.11
C PRO A 41 23.53 -19.86 -31.05
N MET A 42 24.13 -20.97 -31.50
CA MET A 42 25.31 -20.96 -32.38
C MET A 42 26.52 -20.21 -31.80
N GLY A 43 26.60 -20.07 -30.46
CA GLY A 43 27.67 -19.32 -29.80
C GLY A 43 27.57 -17.79 -29.96
N LYS A 44 26.39 -17.27 -30.32
CA LYS A 44 26.07 -15.84 -30.31
C LYS A 44 25.27 -15.44 -29.06
N GLY A 45 25.97 -14.84 -28.09
CA GLY A 45 25.41 -14.41 -26.81
C GLY A 45 24.66 -13.07 -26.81
N ASP A 46 24.78 -12.23 -27.86
CA ASP A 46 24.30 -10.84 -27.85
C ASP A 46 22.82 -10.67 -27.46
N LEU A 47 21.95 -11.59 -27.92
CA LEU A 47 20.53 -11.54 -27.57
C LEU A 47 20.29 -11.89 -26.10
N LYS A 48 21.02 -12.87 -25.57
CA LYS A 48 20.95 -13.23 -24.15
C LYS A 48 21.47 -12.10 -23.27
N ASP A 49 22.56 -11.46 -23.66
CA ASP A 49 23.12 -10.32 -22.92
C ASP A 49 22.11 -9.16 -22.89
N ARG A 50 21.47 -8.87 -24.02
CA ARG A 50 20.44 -7.83 -24.08
C ARG A 50 19.20 -8.17 -23.24
N VAL A 51 18.80 -9.43 -23.21
CA VAL A 51 17.69 -9.87 -22.34
C VAL A 51 18.10 -9.82 -20.88
N LYS A 52 19.34 -10.16 -20.54
CA LYS A 52 19.86 -10.03 -19.18
C LYS A 52 19.84 -8.58 -18.71
N ASP A 53 20.29 -7.63 -19.54
CA ASP A 53 20.21 -6.20 -19.23
C ASP A 53 18.77 -5.76 -18.95
N PHE A 54 17.80 -6.30 -19.71
CA PHE A 54 16.39 -6.05 -19.48
C PHE A 54 15.90 -6.64 -18.16
N GLU A 55 16.28 -7.87 -17.83
CA GLU A 55 15.93 -8.52 -16.55
C GLU A 55 16.43 -7.70 -15.36
N ASP A 56 17.71 -7.32 -15.40
CA ASP A 56 18.36 -6.55 -14.32
C ASP A 56 17.66 -5.19 -14.17
N ASN A 57 17.47 -4.45 -15.28
CA ASN A 57 16.82 -3.15 -15.24
C ASN A 57 15.34 -3.22 -14.82
N TRP A 58 14.60 -4.26 -15.24
CA TRP A 58 13.22 -4.49 -14.79
C TRP A 58 13.17 -4.71 -13.28
N ASN A 59 14.05 -5.57 -12.76
CA ASN A 59 14.11 -5.87 -11.34
C ASN A 59 14.44 -4.62 -10.52
N ASP A 60 15.49 -3.89 -10.89
CA ASP A 60 15.90 -2.67 -10.18
C ASP A 60 14.80 -1.61 -10.18
N THR A 61 14.22 -1.32 -11.36
CA THR A 61 13.15 -0.31 -11.49
C THR A 61 11.89 -0.72 -10.71
N ARG A 62 11.53 -2.00 -10.74
CA ARG A 62 10.38 -2.53 -9.99
C ARG A 62 10.62 -2.46 -8.49
N ASP A 63 11.81 -2.80 -8.00
CA ASP A 63 12.14 -2.71 -6.58
C ASP A 63 12.10 -1.28 -6.06
N ASP A 64 12.56 -0.32 -6.85
CA ASP A 64 12.45 1.09 -6.48
C ASP A 64 11.01 1.60 -6.52
N LEU A 65 10.19 1.14 -7.47
CA LEU A 65 8.76 1.43 -7.49
C LEU A 65 8.06 0.83 -6.26
N LEU A 66 8.36 -0.42 -5.91
CA LEU A 66 7.79 -1.11 -4.73
C LEU A 66 8.05 -0.31 -3.45
N LYS A 67 9.29 0.08 -3.18
CA LYS A 67 9.64 0.90 -1.99
C LYS A 67 8.83 2.19 -1.93
N ASN A 68 8.65 2.86 -3.08
CA ASN A 68 7.87 4.10 -3.13
C ASN A 68 6.38 3.84 -2.86
N LEU A 69 5.81 2.79 -3.45
CA LEU A 69 4.42 2.41 -3.24
C LEU A 69 4.15 1.99 -1.79
N GLU A 70 5.06 1.23 -1.17
CA GLU A 70 5.01 0.87 0.25
C GLU A 70 5.03 2.11 1.16
N GLY A 71 5.86 3.10 0.82
CA GLY A 71 5.89 4.38 1.53
C GLY A 71 4.57 5.13 1.45
N VAL A 72 3.97 5.22 0.26
CA VAL A 72 2.65 5.84 0.05
C VAL A 72 1.56 5.07 0.79
N HIS A 73 1.56 3.73 0.69
CA HIS A 73 0.60 2.87 1.36
C HIS A 73 0.67 3.01 2.88
N THR A 74 1.87 3.07 3.45
CA THR A 74 2.08 3.32 4.88
C THR A 74 1.51 4.68 5.27
N GLY A 75 1.83 5.75 4.53
CA GLY A 75 1.30 7.07 4.83
C GLY A 75 -0.23 7.15 4.76
N LEU A 76 -0.86 6.49 3.79
CA LEU A 76 -2.33 6.43 3.69
C LEU A 76 -2.95 5.67 4.85
N LYS A 77 -2.32 4.57 5.28
CA LYS A 77 -2.75 3.80 6.45
C LYS A 77 -2.63 4.63 7.74
N ASP A 78 -1.52 5.32 7.93
CA ASP A 78 -1.31 6.18 9.10
C ASP A 78 -2.36 7.31 9.16
N ILE A 79 -2.70 7.92 8.02
CA ILE A 79 -3.78 8.90 7.94
C ILE A 79 -5.12 8.28 8.34
N LYS A 80 -5.42 7.07 7.83
CA LYS A 80 -6.65 6.36 8.16
C LYS A 80 -6.75 6.08 9.66
N ASP A 81 -5.72 5.47 10.22
CA ASP A 81 -5.67 5.08 11.62
C ASP A 81 -5.79 6.33 12.53
N GLY A 82 -5.15 7.44 12.16
CA GLY A 82 -5.27 8.71 12.87
C GLY A 82 -6.68 9.31 12.85
N PHE A 83 -7.40 9.22 11.72
CA PHE A 83 -8.80 9.68 11.68
C PHE A 83 -9.74 8.78 12.49
N GLU A 84 -9.55 7.45 12.44
CA GLU A 84 -10.35 6.51 13.24
C GLU A 84 -10.15 6.73 14.75
N GLU A 85 -8.90 6.95 15.18
CA GLU A 85 -8.57 7.27 16.56
C GLU A 85 -9.20 8.60 16.98
N TRP A 86 -9.02 9.66 16.18
CA TRP A 86 -9.57 10.98 16.47
C TRP A 86 -11.11 10.97 16.58
N ASP A 87 -11.81 10.27 15.68
CA ASP A 87 -13.27 10.16 15.72
C ASP A 87 -13.73 9.42 16.99
N LEU A 88 -13.05 8.33 17.36
CA LEU A 88 -13.33 7.58 18.58
C LEU A 88 -13.13 8.43 19.84
N GLU A 89 -12.03 9.17 19.93
CA GLU A 89 -11.74 10.07 21.05
C GLU A 89 -12.75 11.21 21.15
N THR A 90 -13.10 11.82 20.01
CA THR A 90 -14.09 12.90 19.95
C THR A 90 -15.47 12.43 20.39
N LYS A 91 -15.90 11.24 19.95
CA LYS A 91 -17.14 10.60 20.41
C LYS A 91 -17.14 10.38 21.92
N LYS A 92 -16.06 9.85 22.48
CA LYS A 92 -15.91 9.67 23.94
C LYS A 92 -15.99 11.00 24.68
N ALA A 93 -15.27 12.02 24.22
CA ALA A 93 -15.27 13.35 24.83
C ALA A 93 -16.68 13.98 24.82
N PHE A 94 -17.39 13.87 23.70
CA PHE A 94 -18.76 14.37 23.58
C PHE A 94 -19.77 13.65 24.49
N LEU A 95 -19.66 12.32 24.61
CA LEU A 95 -20.53 11.55 25.52
C LEU A 95 -20.24 11.89 26.99
N ASN A 96 -18.97 12.08 27.35
CA ASN A 96 -18.57 12.47 28.70
C ASN A 96 -19.03 13.87 29.07
N SER A 97 -18.98 14.84 28.15
CA SER A 97 -19.50 16.19 28.41
C SER A 97 -21.01 16.19 28.64
N ARG A 98 -21.76 15.38 27.89
CA ARG A 98 -23.22 15.21 28.10
C ARG A 98 -23.56 14.59 29.46
N ALA A 99 -22.73 13.68 29.97
CA ALA A 99 -22.92 13.05 31.27
C ALA A 99 -22.65 14.02 32.43
N SER A 100 -21.70 14.96 32.27
CA SER A 100 -21.46 16.01 33.28
C SER A 100 -22.56 17.07 33.36
N ASP A 101 -23.33 17.25 32.28
CA ASP A 101 -24.42 18.24 32.19
C ASP A 101 -25.77 17.74 32.73
N ALA A 102 -25.87 16.45 33.12
CA ALA A 102 -27.09 15.91 33.71
C ALA A 102 -27.36 16.52 35.10
N PRO A 103 -28.60 16.94 35.43
CA PRO A 103 -28.91 17.53 36.73
C PRO A 103 -28.57 16.55 37.85
N LYS A 104 -27.78 16.99 38.84
CA LYS A 104 -27.55 16.20 40.05
C LYS A 104 -28.90 16.01 40.75
N GLU A 105 -29.29 14.76 41.01
CA GLU A 105 -30.50 14.45 41.77
C GLU A 105 -30.50 15.24 43.09
N ALA A 106 -31.52 16.09 43.25
CA ALA A 106 -31.71 16.87 44.46
C ALA A 106 -32.03 15.91 45.62
N LYS A 107 -31.18 15.93 46.65
CA LYS A 107 -31.41 15.22 47.92
C LYS A 107 -32.37 15.99 48.81
#